data_AF-A0A8H8S8S6-F1
#
_entry.id   AF-A0A8H8S8S6-F1
#
_cell.length_a   1.000
_cell.length_b   1.000
_cell.length_c   1.000
_cell.angle_alpha   90.00
_cell.angle_beta   90.00
_cell.angle_gamma   90.00
#
_symmetry.space_group_name_H-M   'P 1'
#
loop_
_entity.id
_entity.type
_entity.pdbx_description
1 polymer ?
#
loop_
_entity_poly.entity_id
_entity_poly.type
_entity_poly.pdbx_seq_one_letter_code
_entity_poly.pdbx_strand_id
1 'polypeptide(L)'
;MAMLGDGKTSYDVGSDGSNNELGACSANVRKTDIATKIRIKYFKNEMLNVALQYKGWDEWTECFTVWDVKLPSSPFLGVSALTGDISDNHDIISISTASAILKDAPLPGSQRKHSSSSSGFWGFMSLMLKLAAFALVCVAALAGWRAYSRGGRRRGGGAFGGLGSEMPQWGSKNKHF
;
A
#
# COMPACT_ATOMS: atom_id res chain seq x y z
N MET A 1 -13.27 28.28 21.36
CA MET A 1 -14.67 28.46 20.91
C MET A 1 -14.74 28.29 19.41
N ALA A 2 -15.83 27.72 18.90
CA ALA A 2 -16.20 27.72 17.50
C ALA A 2 -17.62 28.27 17.32
N MET A 3 -17.85 28.93 16.19
CA MET A 3 -19.15 29.43 15.76
C MET A 3 -19.34 29.09 14.28
N LEU A 4 -20.59 28.90 13.85
CA LEU A 4 -20.94 28.71 12.45
C LEU A 4 -21.59 29.98 11.90
N GLY A 5 -20.90 30.65 10.99
CA GLY A 5 -21.40 31.87 10.37
C GLY A 5 -22.45 31.58 9.30
N ASP A 6 -23.50 32.40 9.28
CA ASP A 6 -24.55 32.45 8.26
C ASP A 6 -24.36 33.60 7.25
N GLY A 7 -23.30 34.39 7.43
CA GLY A 7 -22.98 35.59 6.63
C GLY A 7 -23.80 36.84 6.98
N LYS A 8 -24.64 36.79 8.02
CA LYS A 8 -25.50 37.92 8.45
C LYS A 8 -25.28 38.30 9.91
N THR A 9 -25.10 37.30 10.76
CA THR A 9 -24.97 37.47 12.20
C THR A 9 -23.58 38.00 12.54
N SER A 10 -23.52 39.16 13.18
CA SER A 10 -22.27 39.76 13.65
C SER A 10 -21.75 39.06 14.90
N TYR A 11 -20.43 39.05 15.08
CA TYR A 11 -19.81 38.58 16.32
C TYR A 11 -20.07 39.56 17.48
N ASP A 12 -20.51 39.04 18.62
CA ASP A 12 -20.68 39.82 19.85
C ASP A 12 -19.39 39.79 20.69
N VAL A 13 -18.62 40.87 20.58
CA VAL A 13 -17.36 41.04 21.32
C VAL A 13 -17.60 41.16 22.84
N GLY A 14 -18.75 41.66 23.28
CA GLY A 14 -19.01 41.92 24.71
C GLY A 14 -19.24 40.65 25.54
N SER A 15 -19.74 39.58 24.90
CA SER A 15 -19.99 38.28 25.53
C SER A 15 -19.11 37.16 24.98
N ASP A 16 -18.01 37.53 24.32
CA ASP A 16 -17.10 36.65 23.57
C ASP A 16 -17.80 35.74 22.54
N GLY A 17 -19.01 36.07 22.11
CA GLY A 17 -19.82 35.27 21.17
C GLY A 17 -20.47 34.04 21.78
N SER A 18 -20.55 33.95 23.11
CA SER A 18 -21.16 32.83 23.85
C SER A 18 -22.58 32.45 23.37
N ASN A 19 -23.38 33.43 22.96
CA ASN A 19 -24.74 33.19 22.44
C ASN A 19 -24.79 32.37 21.14
N ASN A 20 -23.70 32.36 20.36
CA ASN A 20 -23.60 31.67 19.07
C ASN A 20 -22.52 30.56 19.08
N GLU A 21 -22.12 30.12 20.27
CA GLU A 21 -21.12 29.07 20.45
C GLU A 21 -21.68 27.70 20.01
N LEU A 22 -20.92 27.01 19.15
CA LEU A 22 -21.16 25.59 18.82
C LEU A 22 -20.37 24.63 19.73
N GLY A 23 -19.25 25.10 20.27
CA GLY A 23 -18.44 24.35 21.22
C GLY A 23 -17.15 25.08 21.59
N ALA A 24 -16.66 24.81 22.79
CA ALA A 24 -15.41 25.37 23.29
C ALA A 24 -14.74 24.42 24.29
N CYS A 25 -13.46 24.67 24.51
CA CYS A 25 -12.70 24.17 25.64
C CYS A 25 -11.79 25.29 26.15
N SER A 26 -11.30 25.16 27.37
CA SER A 26 -10.32 26.07 27.96
C SER A 26 -8.91 25.48 27.84
N ALA A 27 -7.97 26.26 27.30
CA ALA A 27 -6.56 25.88 27.19
C ALA A 27 -5.67 27.11 27.35
N ASN A 28 -4.60 26.97 28.13
CA ASN A 28 -3.57 28.00 28.23
C ASN A 28 -2.51 27.78 27.14
N VAL A 29 -2.52 28.67 26.14
CA VAL A 29 -1.64 28.59 24.96
C VAL A 29 -0.62 29.73 24.90
N ARG A 30 -0.60 30.61 25.92
CA ARG A 30 0.32 31.74 25.99
C ARG A 30 1.59 31.33 26.73
N LYS A 31 2.76 31.64 26.15
CA LYS A 31 4.08 31.39 26.74
C LYS A 31 4.27 29.92 27.18
N THR A 32 3.91 28.99 26.30
CA THR A 32 4.10 27.55 26.53
C THR A 32 5.53 27.12 26.21
N ASP A 33 6.05 26.13 26.94
CA ASP A 33 7.40 25.58 26.71
C ASP A 33 7.51 24.72 25.43
N ILE A 34 6.37 24.40 24.81
CA ILE A 34 6.29 23.62 23.59
C ILE A 34 5.57 24.39 22.49
N ALA A 35 5.76 23.97 21.25
CA ALA A 35 5.01 24.52 20.12
C ALA A 35 3.54 24.12 20.22
N THR A 36 2.66 25.12 20.37
CA THR A 36 1.21 24.91 20.39
C THR A 36 0.72 24.58 18.98
N LYS A 37 -0.09 23.51 18.85
CA LYS A 37 -0.71 23.13 17.58
C LYS A 37 -2.21 22.98 17.73
N ILE A 38 -2.94 23.36 16.68
CA ILE A 38 -4.36 23.07 16.52
C ILE A 38 -4.54 22.09 15.36
N ARG A 39 -5.42 21.12 15.54
CA ARG A 39 -5.83 20.18 14.50
C ARG A 39 -7.34 20.25 14.36
N ILE A 40 -7.79 20.59 13.16
CA ILE A 40 -9.20 20.64 12.79
C ILE A 40 -9.45 19.53 11.78
N LYS A 41 -10.37 18.63 12.09
CA LYS A 41 -10.82 17.57 11.18
C LYS A 41 -12.27 17.81 10.82
N TYR A 42 -12.56 17.85 9.53
CA TYR A 42 -13.92 17.97 9.03
C TYR A 42 -14.26 16.79 8.13
N PHE A 43 -15.29 16.04 8.50
CA PHE A 43 -15.90 15.01 7.69
C PHE A 43 -17.29 15.48 7.28
N LYS A 44 -17.49 15.60 5.97
CA LYS A 44 -18.72 16.14 5.39
C LYS A 44 -19.93 15.31 5.85
N ASN A 45 -20.94 15.99 6.40
CA ASN A 45 -22.17 15.38 6.95
C ASN A 45 -21.94 14.41 8.11
N GLU A 46 -20.80 14.47 8.78
CA GLU A 46 -20.51 13.59 9.92
C GLU A 46 -20.09 14.46 11.11
N MET A 47 -18.84 14.93 11.16
CA MET A 47 -18.33 15.67 12.30
C MET A 47 -17.30 16.73 11.94
N LEU A 48 -17.21 17.75 12.81
CA LEU A 48 -16.09 18.66 12.93
C LEU A 48 -15.47 18.45 14.32
N ASN A 49 -14.22 18.00 14.34
CA ASN A 49 -13.44 17.77 15.55
C ASN A 49 -12.28 18.75 15.64
N VAL A 50 -12.08 19.33 16.83
CA VAL A 50 -10.95 20.21 17.13
C VAL A 50 -10.15 19.60 18.27
N ALA A 51 -8.84 19.47 18.06
CA ALA A 51 -7.90 19.01 19.06
C ALA A 51 -6.70 19.96 19.17
N LEU A 52 -6.14 20.05 20.36
CA LEU A 52 -5.03 20.94 20.69
C LEU A 52 -3.84 20.13 21.21
N GLN A 53 -2.64 20.57 20.86
CA GLN A 53 -1.39 20.13 21.50
C GLN A 53 -0.81 21.34 22.21
N TYR A 54 -0.81 21.32 23.54
CA TYR A 54 -0.29 22.42 24.37
C TYR A 54 0.30 21.96 25.72
N LYS A 55 0.06 20.71 26.12
CA LYS A 55 0.57 20.12 27.38
C LYS A 55 1.91 19.40 27.22
N GLY A 56 2.06 18.66 26.12
CA GLY A 56 3.25 17.86 25.82
C GLY A 56 3.49 17.73 24.32
N TRP A 57 4.72 17.36 23.94
CA TRP A 57 5.06 17.06 22.55
C TRP A 57 4.25 15.84 22.07
N ASP A 58 3.56 16.01 20.94
CA ASP A 58 2.66 15.02 20.34
C ASP A 58 1.52 14.53 21.25
N GLU A 59 1.25 15.26 22.35
CA GLU A 59 0.11 15.02 23.23
C GLU A 59 -1.11 15.82 22.73
N TRP A 60 -2.03 15.13 22.06
CA TRP A 60 -3.25 15.72 21.54
C TRP A 60 -4.39 15.60 22.55
N THR A 61 -4.88 16.72 23.04
CA THR A 61 -6.08 16.83 23.86
C THR A 61 -7.26 17.22 22.97
N GLU A 62 -8.33 16.44 22.99
CA GLU A 62 -9.58 16.82 22.31
C GLU A 62 -10.18 18.07 22.97
N CYS A 63 -10.55 19.05 22.16
CA CYS A 63 -11.21 20.28 22.62
C CYS A 63 -12.73 20.11 22.57
N PHE A 64 -13.28 19.85 21.39
CA PHE A 64 -14.69 19.52 21.20
C PHE A 64 -14.91 18.81 19.86
N THR A 65 -16.03 18.12 19.77
CA THR A 65 -16.55 17.52 18.55
C THR A 65 -18.00 17.94 18.37
N VAL A 66 -18.34 18.43 17.19
CA VAL A 66 -19.70 18.80 16.80
C VAL A 66 -20.13 18.00 15.58
N TRP A 67 -21.38 17.57 15.58
CA TRP A 67 -21.97 16.74 14.52
C TRP A 67 -22.82 17.61 13.60
N ASP A 68 -23.13 17.10 12.41
CA ASP A 68 -24.07 17.73 11.46
C ASP A 68 -23.71 19.15 10.98
N VAL A 69 -22.43 19.54 11.09
CA VAL A 69 -21.94 20.83 10.55
C VAL A 69 -21.85 20.78 9.02
N LYS A 70 -22.53 21.73 8.37
CA LYS A 70 -22.54 21.88 6.90
C LYS A 70 -21.72 23.09 6.49
N LEU A 71 -20.57 22.83 5.85
CA LEU A 71 -19.73 23.86 5.26
C LEU A 71 -19.94 23.92 3.74
N PRO A 72 -19.66 25.07 3.09
CA PRO A 72 -19.63 25.17 1.63
C PRO A 72 -18.68 24.14 1.00
N SER A 73 -18.94 23.75 -0.25
CA SER A 73 -18.10 22.78 -0.97
C SER A 73 -16.68 23.26 -1.24
N SER A 74 -16.48 24.59 -1.30
CA SER A 74 -15.21 25.22 -1.63
C SER A 74 -14.93 26.35 -0.64
N PRO A 75 -14.54 26.03 0.60
CA PRO A 75 -14.21 27.03 1.60
C PRO A 75 -12.80 27.57 1.39
N PHE A 76 -12.57 28.82 1.79
CA PHE A 76 -11.23 29.37 1.97
C PHE A 76 -10.77 29.12 3.40
N LEU A 77 -9.49 28.80 3.56
CA LEU A 77 -8.84 28.74 4.87
C LEU A 77 -8.03 30.01 5.07
N GLY A 78 -8.27 30.66 6.20
CA GLY A 78 -7.56 31.87 6.59
C GLY A 78 -7.41 31.92 8.11
N VAL A 79 -6.39 32.64 8.56
CA VAL A 79 -6.14 32.90 9.97
C VAL A 79 -5.88 34.39 10.10
N SER A 80 -6.45 35.00 11.13
CA SER A 80 -6.30 36.41 11.45
C SER A 80 -6.18 36.58 12.96
N ALA A 81 -5.59 37.69 13.38
CA ALA A 81 -5.49 38.08 14.78
C ALA A 81 -5.80 39.58 14.92
N LEU A 82 -6.26 39.96 16.11
CA LEU A 82 -6.55 41.34 16.47
C LEU A 82 -6.10 41.59 17.91
N THR A 83 -5.54 42.76 18.17
CA THR A 83 -5.15 43.22 19.51
C THR A 83 -6.00 44.43 19.90
N GLY A 84 -6.30 44.56 21.20
CA GLY A 84 -6.99 45.72 21.78
C GLY A 84 -6.04 46.56 22.62
N ASP A 85 -6.53 47.06 23.76
CA ASP A 85 -5.75 47.85 24.73
C ASP A 85 -4.54 47.07 25.30
N ILE A 86 -4.66 45.74 25.35
CA ILE A 86 -3.56 44.82 25.67
C ILE A 86 -3.16 44.10 24.39
N SER A 87 -1.85 44.05 24.13
CA SER A 87 -1.25 43.45 22.93
C SER A 87 -0.45 42.20 23.26
N ASP A 88 -0.41 41.26 22.30
CA ASP A 88 0.47 40.09 22.29
C ASP A 88 0.89 39.79 20.83
N ASN A 89 1.98 39.06 20.67
CA ASN A 89 2.40 38.55 19.36
C ASN A 89 1.55 37.33 18.98
N HIS A 90 1.13 37.28 17.71
CA HIS A 90 0.30 36.21 17.16
C HIS A 90 1.01 35.60 15.95
N ASP A 91 1.86 34.60 16.22
CA ASP A 91 2.74 34.03 15.19
C ASP A 91 2.16 32.72 14.63
N ILE A 92 2.18 32.60 13.29
CA ILE A 92 1.82 31.37 12.57
C ILE A 92 3.08 30.79 11.96
N ILE A 93 3.55 29.67 12.51
CA ILE A 93 4.78 29.01 12.04
C ILE A 93 4.51 28.25 10.73
N SER A 94 3.42 27.49 10.68
CA SER A 94 3.02 26.76 9.47
C SER A 94 1.54 26.39 9.49
N ILE A 95 0.99 26.21 8.29
CA ILE A 95 -0.33 25.65 8.07
C ILE A 95 -0.16 24.44 7.16
N SER A 96 -0.64 23.28 7.61
CA SER A 96 -0.65 22.05 6.82
C SER A 96 -2.08 21.57 6.64
N THR A 97 -2.45 21.26 5.40
CA THR A 97 -3.79 20.81 5.03
C THR A 97 -3.70 19.48 4.29
N ALA A 98 -4.67 18.61 4.54
CA ALA A 98 -4.79 17.33 3.87
C ALA A 98 -6.27 17.00 3.66
N SER A 99 -6.59 16.39 2.51
CA SER A 99 -7.92 15.87 2.23
C SER A 99 -7.99 14.40 2.64
N ALA A 100 -8.98 14.03 3.46
CA ALA A 100 -9.28 12.64 3.77
C ALA A 100 -10.51 12.19 2.95
N ILE A 101 -10.38 11.09 2.22
CA ILE A 101 -11.50 10.42 1.56
C ILE A 101 -11.87 9.23 2.45
N LEU A 102 -13.08 9.25 3.01
CA LEU A 102 -13.63 8.08 3.71
C LEU A 102 -13.75 6.93 2.70
N LYS A 103 -13.41 5.72 3.12
CA LYS A 103 -13.44 4.53 2.24
C LYS A 103 -14.81 4.29 1.61
N ASP A 104 -15.86 4.75 2.28
CA ASP A 104 -17.26 4.62 1.86
C ASP A 104 -17.82 5.85 1.15
N ALA A 105 -17.02 6.91 0.96
CA ALA A 105 -17.46 8.07 0.19
C ALA A 105 -17.62 7.67 -1.29
N PRO A 106 -18.79 7.93 -1.92
CA PRO A 106 -18.97 7.65 -3.34
C PRO A 106 -17.96 8.45 -4.15
N LEU A 107 -16.91 7.78 -4.61
CA LEU A 107 -15.94 8.38 -5.52
C LEU A 107 -16.67 8.77 -6.81
N PRO A 108 -16.53 10.01 -7.33
CA PRO A 108 -17.07 10.35 -8.62
C PRO A 108 -16.29 9.56 -9.69
N GLY A 109 -16.93 8.53 -10.24
CA GLY A 109 -16.56 7.89 -11.50
C GLY A 109 -15.19 7.20 -11.54
N SER A 110 -15.10 5.98 -11.00
CA SER A 110 -14.26 4.94 -11.60
C SER A 110 -14.70 3.58 -11.09
N GLN A 111 -15.53 2.88 -11.87
CA GLN A 111 -15.82 1.45 -11.72
C GLN A 111 -14.54 0.64 -11.98
N ARG A 112 -13.59 0.65 -11.05
CA ARG A 112 -12.52 -0.36 -11.06
C ARG A 112 -13.14 -1.64 -10.52
N LYS A 113 -13.48 -2.56 -11.44
CA LYS A 113 -13.74 -3.95 -11.09
C LYS A 113 -12.59 -4.43 -10.22
N HIS A 114 -12.84 -4.63 -8.93
CA HIS A 114 -11.88 -5.21 -8.02
C HIS A 114 -11.80 -6.71 -8.32
N SER A 115 -10.97 -7.08 -9.30
CA SER A 115 -10.52 -8.46 -9.41
C SER A 115 -9.62 -8.72 -8.21
N SER A 116 -10.11 -9.51 -7.26
CA SER A 116 -9.32 -10.00 -6.12
C SER A 116 -8.17 -10.86 -6.64
N SER A 117 -7.02 -10.23 -6.88
CA SER A 117 -5.75 -10.91 -7.13
C SER A 117 -5.18 -11.38 -5.80
N SER A 118 -5.55 -12.59 -5.37
CA SER A 118 -4.86 -13.29 -4.28
C SER A 118 -3.53 -13.86 -4.80
N SER A 119 -2.57 -12.98 -5.08
CA SER A 119 -1.28 -13.30 -5.70
C SER A 119 -0.21 -13.83 -4.73
N GLY A 120 -0.57 -14.19 -3.49
CA GLY A 120 0.38 -14.73 -2.51
C GLY A 120 0.58 -16.25 -2.59
N PHE A 121 -0.53 -17.00 -2.75
CA PHE A 121 -0.49 -18.47 -2.64
C PHE A 121 -0.14 -19.18 -3.95
N TRP A 122 -0.62 -18.66 -5.09
CA TRP A 122 -0.41 -19.29 -6.40
C TRP A 122 1.02 -19.10 -6.93
N GLY A 123 1.68 -17.98 -6.60
CA GLY A 123 3.08 -17.73 -6.92
C GLY A 123 4.03 -18.68 -6.18
N PHE A 124 3.76 -18.94 -4.90
CA PHE A 124 4.50 -19.91 -4.09
C PHE A 124 4.33 -21.35 -4.63
N MET A 125 3.11 -21.72 -5.02
CA MET A 125 2.86 -23.07 -5.55
C MET A 125 3.49 -23.34 -6.92
N SER A 126 3.61 -22.30 -7.76
CA SER A 126 4.32 -22.38 -9.03
C SER A 126 5.85 -22.58 -8.86
N LEU A 127 6.44 -21.96 -7.83
CA LEU A 127 7.87 -22.13 -7.51
C LEU A 127 8.19 -23.57 -7.07
N MET A 128 7.38 -24.13 -6.18
CA MET A 128 7.59 -25.50 -5.66
C MET A 128 7.47 -26.55 -6.77
N LEU A 129 6.50 -26.39 -7.68
CA LEU A 129 6.30 -27.32 -8.79
C LEU A 129 7.50 -27.34 -9.75
N LYS A 130 8.13 -26.19 -10.02
CA LYS A 130 9.32 -26.08 -10.86
C LYS A 130 10.55 -26.74 -10.23
N LEU A 131 10.74 -26.56 -8.92
CA LEU A 131 11.85 -27.19 -8.19
C LEU A 131 11.72 -28.71 -8.14
N ALA A 132 10.51 -29.23 -7.92
CA ALA A 132 10.25 -30.67 -7.93
C ALA A 132 10.53 -31.29 -9.32
N ALA A 133 10.12 -30.62 -10.40
CA ALA A 133 10.40 -31.08 -11.76
C ALA A 133 11.90 -31.08 -12.07
N PHE A 134 12.64 -30.03 -11.67
CA PHE A 134 14.10 -29.98 -11.84
C PHE A 134 14.81 -31.09 -11.06
N ALA A 135 14.42 -31.33 -9.81
CA ALA A 135 14.97 -32.40 -9.00
C ALA A 135 14.74 -33.79 -9.64
N LEU A 136 13.55 -34.04 -10.18
CA LEU A 136 13.24 -35.28 -10.90
C LEU A 136 14.14 -35.49 -12.12
N VAL A 137 14.37 -34.43 -12.91
CA VAL A 137 15.27 -34.49 -14.07
C VAL A 137 16.71 -34.78 -13.63
N CYS A 138 17.20 -34.14 -12.58
CA CYS A 138 18.53 -34.40 -12.03
C CYS A 138 18.69 -35.84 -11.53
N VAL A 139 17.67 -36.39 -10.84
CA VAL A 139 17.69 -37.78 -10.36
C VAL A 139 17.69 -38.76 -11.53
N ALA A 140 16.87 -38.53 -12.57
CA ALA A 140 16.86 -39.36 -13.77
C ALA A 140 18.20 -39.32 -14.51
N ALA A 141 18.80 -38.14 -14.65
CA ALA A 141 20.13 -37.98 -15.25
C ALA A 141 21.22 -38.72 -14.44
N LEU A 142 21.19 -38.62 -13.11
CA LEU A 142 22.11 -39.34 -12.22
C LEU A 142 21.93 -40.85 -12.29
N ALA A 143 20.69 -41.33 -12.34
CA ALA A 143 20.39 -42.76 -12.51
C ALA A 143 20.89 -43.29 -13.86
N GLY A 144 20.65 -42.54 -14.94
CA GLY A 144 21.16 -42.85 -16.28
C GLY A 144 22.69 -42.86 -16.33
N TRP A 145 23.36 -41.86 -15.75
CA TRP A 145 24.82 -41.80 -15.69
C TRP A 145 25.40 -42.95 -14.86
N ARG A 146 24.79 -43.28 -13.71
CA ARG A 146 25.18 -44.44 -12.89
C ARG A 146 24.96 -45.78 -13.61
N ALA A 147 23.91 -45.91 -14.42
CA ALA A 147 23.68 -47.11 -15.24
C ALA A 147 24.71 -47.23 -16.37
N TYR A 148 24.99 -46.13 -17.08
CA TYR A 148 26.00 -46.08 -18.14
C TYR A 148 27.41 -46.40 -17.63
N SER A 149 27.79 -45.80 -16.50
CA SER A 149 29.10 -46.03 -15.86
C SER A 149 29.28 -47.44 -15.29
N ARG A 150 28.19 -48.17 -14.98
CA ARG A 150 28.25 -49.59 -14.62
C ARG A 150 28.36 -50.53 -15.83
N GLY A 151 27.93 -50.08 -17.02
CA GLY A 151 28.04 -50.83 -18.28
C GLY A 151 29.41 -50.75 -18.97
N GLY A 152 30.26 -49.79 -18.60
CA GLY A 152 31.55 -49.52 -19.25
C GLY A 152 32.69 -50.52 -19.00
N ARG A 153 32.43 -51.70 -18.41
CA ARG A 153 33.49 -52.68 -18.06
C ARG A 153 33.24 -54.12 -18.55
N ARG A 154 32.32 -54.35 -19.50
CA ARG A 154 32.07 -55.68 -20.10
C ARG A 154 31.95 -55.69 -21.63
N ARG A 155 32.73 -54.89 -22.35
CA ARG A 155 32.88 -55.05 -23.81
C ARG A 155 34.32 -54.79 -24.25
N GLY A 156 35.20 -55.75 -23.94
CA GLY A 156 36.58 -55.76 -24.43
C GLY A 156 37.28 -57.09 -24.16
N GLY A 157 37.51 -57.87 -25.22
CA GLY A 157 38.39 -59.05 -25.30
C GLY A 157 37.78 -60.37 -24.79
N GLY A 158 37.81 -61.52 -25.47
CA GLY A 158 38.41 -61.95 -26.74
C GLY A 158 38.19 -63.46 -26.94
N ALA A 159 38.38 -63.93 -28.18
CA ALA A 159 38.74 -65.28 -28.66
C ALA A 159 37.94 -66.53 -28.21
N PHE A 160 37.32 -67.25 -29.17
CA PHE A 160 37.77 -68.57 -29.66
C PHE A 160 36.75 -69.19 -30.66
N GLY A 161 37.27 -69.75 -31.76
CA GLY A 161 36.72 -71.00 -32.34
C GLY A 161 35.83 -70.91 -33.58
N GLY A 162 36.43 -71.04 -34.76
CA GLY A 162 36.11 -72.17 -35.66
C GLY A 162 34.97 -72.06 -36.68
N LEU A 163 35.36 -72.35 -37.93
CA LEU A 163 34.62 -73.09 -38.96
C LEU A 163 33.50 -72.38 -39.74
N GLY A 164 33.64 -72.40 -41.07
CA GLY A 164 32.50 -72.26 -41.99
C GLY A 164 32.79 -71.43 -43.23
N SER A 165 33.57 -72.00 -44.15
CA SER A 165 33.48 -71.69 -45.58
C SER A 165 32.04 -71.71 -46.07
N GLU A 166 31.64 -70.74 -46.91
CA GLU A 166 30.89 -70.94 -48.17
C GLU A 166 30.27 -69.61 -48.65
N MET A 167 30.73 -69.13 -49.81
CA MET A 167 30.10 -68.08 -50.60
C MET A 167 29.18 -68.73 -51.64
N PRO A 168 27.97 -68.22 -51.87
CA PRO A 168 27.29 -68.40 -53.15
C PRO A 168 27.37 -67.12 -53.98
N GLN A 169 27.87 -67.35 -55.19
CA GLN A 169 27.96 -66.47 -56.35
C GLN A 169 26.57 -66.00 -56.81
N TRP A 170 26.38 -64.69 -57.04
CA TRP A 170 25.24 -64.17 -57.82
C TRP A 170 25.76 -63.54 -59.11
N GLY A 171 25.38 -64.15 -60.23
CA GLY A 171 25.75 -63.72 -61.57
C GLY A 171 24.90 -62.56 -62.08
N SER A 172 25.51 -61.74 -62.91
CA SER A 172 24.80 -60.90 -63.89
C SER A 172 25.54 -61.02 -65.22
N LYS A 173 24.96 -61.83 -66.12
CA LYS A 173 25.26 -61.83 -67.55
C LYS A 173 24.15 -61.03 -68.24
N ASN A 174 24.51 -59.98 -68.96
CA ASN A 174 23.80 -59.43 -70.11
C ASN A 174 24.90 -58.85 -71.03
N LYS A 175 25.37 -59.60 -72.04
CA LYS A 175 24.85 -59.77 -73.41
C LYS A 175 24.90 -58.50 -74.27
N HIS A 176 25.79 -58.54 -75.26
CA HIS A 176 25.71 -58.13 -76.69
C HIS A 176 24.89 -56.86 -77.00
N PHE A 177 25.37 -55.84 -77.71
CA PHE A 177 26.34 -55.69 -78.81
C PHE A 177 27.03 -54.33 -78.66
#